data_AF-A0A9W8IGV8-F1
#
_entry.id   AF-A0A9W8IGV8-F1
#
_cell.length_a   1.000
_cell.length_b   1.000
_cell.length_c   1.000
_cell.angle_alpha   90.00
_cell.angle_beta   90.00
_cell.angle_gamma   90.00
#
_symmetry.space_group_name_H-M   'P 1'
#
loop_
_entity.id
_entity.type
_entity.pdbx_description
1 polymer ?
#
loop_
_entity_poly.entity_id
_entity_poly.type
_entity_poly.pdbx_seq_one_letter_code
_entity_poly.pdbx_strand_id
1 'polypeptide(L)'
;MSTTNLDTYISNISGKVAIVTGAASGLGRKLSERLAEYNAQVLLVDINPSVEQVSQEINTHLSRDATSWIVCDLCNLQDIQKYLDHAIHIYGHYDIIVNNAGIANEQSLFSQPGSTELDRILALNLRAPMEATRIAVQYFKATGRKGTVLNTASVGGLLPISIMESYGTTKAGLIFFTATCKSLAPLIRVNAVAPYFADTPLVANNRLVQSYPLVRQVGLMLPEKVIKAMVKAIGDESLAGDTLMVAMGAKPERLTFYDSISLHVTSYIVSGTVNRYATALSSYFARALDSILGYIRKPVPHRQNQR
;
A
#
# COMPACT_ATOMS: atom_id res chain seq x y z
N MET A 1 -3.08 -20.40 22.83
CA MET A 1 -2.59 -20.05 21.48
C MET A 1 -2.30 -18.55 21.47
N SER A 2 -1.01 -18.23 21.44
CA SER A 2 -0.31 -16.93 21.47
C SER A 2 -1.14 -15.65 21.24
N THR A 3 -1.20 -14.81 22.28
CA THR A 3 -1.57 -13.37 22.28
C THR A 3 -0.43 -12.47 21.76
N THR A 4 0.55 -13.01 21.03
CA THR A 4 1.93 -12.48 20.99
C THR A 4 2.30 -11.77 19.67
N ASN A 5 1.45 -10.93 19.07
CA ASN A 5 1.83 -10.28 17.80
C ASN A 5 1.62 -8.76 17.75
N LEU A 6 0.56 -8.22 18.36
CA LEU A 6 0.31 -6.78 18.31
C LEU A 6 1.33 -5.99 19.14
N ASP A 7 1.66 -6.45 20.35
CA ASP A 7 2.62 -5.78 21.24
C ASP A 7 4.03 -5.73 20.62
N THR A 8 4.43 -6.80 19.91
CA THR A 8 5.68 -6.82 19.15
C THR A 8 5.67 -5.79 18.03
N TYR A 9 4.59 -5.70 17.26
CA TYR A 9 4.48 -4.69 16.21
C TYR A 9 4.51 -3.27 16.78
N ILE A 10 3.82 -3.03 17.88
CA ILE A 10 3.81 -1.74 18.60
C ILE A 10 5.22 -1.41 19.10
N SER A 11 5.94 -2.37 19.68
CA SER A 11 7.33 -2.18 20.12
C SER A 11 8.25 -1.77 18.97
N ASN A 12 8.03 -2.29 17.75
CA ASN A 12 8.81 -1.93 16.57
C ASN A 12 8.45 -0.54 15.99
N ILE A 13 7.31 0.02 16.39
CA ILE A 13 6.82 1.36 16.00
C ILE A 13 7.17 2.41 17.06
N SER A 14 7.25 2.02 18.33
CA SER A 14 7.45 2.96 19.42
C SER A 14 8.76 3.73 19.30
N GLY A 15 8.71 5.04 19.49
CA GLY A 15 9.86 5.94 19.35
C GLY A 15 10.33 6.17 17.91
N LYS A 16 9.61 5.66 16.90
CA LYS A 16 9.90 5.90 15.48
C LYS A 16 9.31 7.21 14.99
N VAL A 17 9.85 7.72 13.90
CA VAL A 17 9.28 8.83 13.14
C VAL A 17 8.55 8.28 11.91
N ALA A 18 7.25 8.54 11.83
CA ALA A 18 6.38 8.14 10.74
C ALA A 18 5.90 9.34 9.92
N ILE A 19 5.78 9.15 8.61
CA ILE A 19 5.14 10.08 7.69
C ILE A 19 3.89 9.39 7.14
N VAL A 20 2.74 10.05 7.22
CA VAL A 20 1.47 9.49 6.71
C VAL A 20 0.85 10.47 5.73
N THR A 21 0.66 10.03 4.48
CA THR A 21 -0.01 10.83 3.45
C THR A 21 -1.53 10.60 3.44
N GLY A 22 -2.30 11.61 3.06
CA GLY A 22 -3.77 11.54 3.12
C GLY A 22 -4.27 11.54 4.58
N ALA A 23 -3.55 12.24 5.46
CA ALA A 23 -3.76 12.18 6.90
C ALA A 23 -4.88 13.07 7.42
N ALA A 24 -5.51 13.90 6.60
CA ALA A 24 -6.62 14.76 7.02
C ALA A 24 -7.93 13.97 7.26
N SER A 25 -8.06 12.76 6.71
CA SER A 25 -9.31 11.98 6.83
C SER A 25 -9.11 10.47 6.73
N GLY A 26 -10.20 9.72 6.96
CA GLY A 26 -10.29 8.29 6.67
C GLY A 26 -9.21 7.44 7.36
N LEU A 27 -8.59 6.54 6.59
CA LEU A 27 -7.56 5.63 7.08
C LEU A 27 -6.29 6.36 7.49
N GLY A 28 -5.90 7.42 6.78
CA GLY A 28 -4.67 8.17 7.08
C GLY A 28 -4.76 8.83 8.45
N ARG A 29 -5.86 9.56 8.71
CA ARG A 29 -6.12 10.15 10.04
C ARG A 29 -6.11 9.09 11.14
N LYS A 30 -6.90 8.02 10.98
CA LYS A 30 -7.00 6.94 11.97
C LYS A 30 -5.67 6.24 12.23
N LEU A 31 -4.85 6.07 11.20
CA LEU A 31 -3.51 5.49 11.36
C LEU A 31 -2.59 6.46 12.12
N SER A 32 -2.61 7.75 11.78
CA SER A 32 -1.83 8.77 12.50
C SER A 32 -2.17 8.82 13.99
N GLU A 33 -3.47 8.77 14.34
CA GLU A 33 -3.95 8.64 15.71
C GLU A 33 -3.33 7.42 16.41
N ARG A 34 -3.41 6.23 15.80
CA ARG A 34 -2.84 5.00 16.40
C ARG A 34 -1.31 5.02 16.51
N LEU A 35 -0.60 5.51 15.50
CA LEU A 35 0.86 5.61 15.55
C LEU A 35 1.30 6.56 16.67
N ALA A 36 0.61 7.69 16.83
CA ALA A 36 0.84 8.62 17.93
C ALA A 36 0.51 7.99 19.30
N GLU A 37 -0.59 7.25 19.45
CA GLU A 37 -0.87 6.47 20.67
C GLU A 37 0.22 5.44 21.01
N TYR A 38 0.91 4.91 19.99
CA TYR A 38 2.02 3.97 20.14
C TYR A 38 3.38 4.63 20.35
N ASN A 39 3.40 5.92 20.72
CA ASN A 39 4.59 6.73 20.95
C ASN A 39 5.49 6.95 19.72
N ALA A 40 4.94 6.84 18.50
CA ALA A 40 5.62 7.40 17.34
C ALA A 40 5.49 8.94 17.32
N GLN A 41 6.43 9.58 16.65
CA GLN A 41 6.29 10.95 16.15
C GLN A 41 5.72 10.87 14.73
N VAL A 42 4.70 11.66 14.39
CA VAL A 42 4.00 11.53 13.10
C VAL A 42 3.94 12.85 12.36
N LEU A 43 4.51 12.89 11.15
CA LEU A 43 4.24 13.95 10.18
C LEU A 43 2.99 13.62 9.37
N LEU A 44 1.95 14.43 9.52
CA LEU A 44 0.71 14.32 8.74
C LEU A 44 0.87 15.13 7.45
N VAL A 45 0.70 14.47 6.32
CA VAL A 45 0.79 15.09 4.99
C VAL A 45 -0.57 14.98 4.31
N ASP A 46 -1.12 16.11 3.85
CA ASP A 46 -2.35 16.12 3.06
C ASP A 46 -2.41 17.34 2.14
N ILE A 47 -3.24 17.30 1.11
CA ILE A 47 -3.55 18.49 0.30
C ILE A 47 -4.60 19.36 1.01
N ASN A 48 -5.43 18.77 1.87
CA ASN A 48 -6.46 19.47 2.61
C ASN A 48 -5.83 20.21 3.82
N PRO A 49 -5.99 21.54 3.92
CA PRO A 49 -5.45 22.31 5.04
C PRO A 49 -6.01 21.91 6.41
N SER A 50 -7.15 21.20 6.47
CA SER A 50 -7.67 20.66 7.72
C SER A 50 -6.72 19.66 8.42
N VAL A 51 -5.65 19.21 7.75
CA VAL A 51 -4.59 18.39 8.37
C VAL A 51 -3.93 19.08 9.57
N GLU A 52 -3.87 20.41 9.58
CA GLU A 52 -3.42 21.19 10.74
C GLU A 52 -4.30 20.94 11.96
N GLN A 53 -5.62 21.06 11.79
CA GLN A 53 -6.60 20.82 12.85
C GLN A 53 -6.50 19.37 13.35
N VAL A 54 -6.36 18.39 12.44
CA VAL A 54 -6.19 16.98 12.82
C VAL A 54 -4.95 16.79 13.70
N SER A 55 -3.82 17.41 13.35
CA SER A 55 -2.60 17.37 14.18
C SER A 55 -2.84 17.99 15.56
N GLN A 56 -3.51 19.13 15.64
CA GLN A 56 -3.84 19.80 16.90
C GLN A 56 -4.75 18.94 17.78
N GLU A 57 -5.76 18.29 17.19
CA GLU A 57 -6.68 17.37 17.88
C GLU A 57 -5.92 16.17 18.48
N ILE A 58 -5.02 15.55 17.71
CA ILE A 58 -4.20 14.42 18.19
C ILE A 58 -3.31 14.84 19.35
N ASN A 59 -2.58 15.95 19.21
CA ASN A 59 -1.67 16.44 20.25
C ASN A 59 -2.42 16.82 21.54
N THR A 60 -3.59 17.46 21.40
CA THR A 60 -4.46 17.80 22.53
C THR A 60 -4.95 16.54 23.24
N HIS A 61 -5.44 15.55 22.48
CA HIS A 61 -5.94 14.29 23.03
C HIS A 61 -4.85 13.54 23.81
N LEU A 62 -3.62 13.53 23.30
CA LEU A 62 -2.49 12.84 23.92
C LEU A 62 -1.75 13.68 24.96
N SER A 63 -2.10 14.96 25.11
CA SER A 63 -1.40 15.91 25.98
C SER A 63 0.12 15.97 25.74
N ARG A 64 0.55 15.84 24.47
CA ARG A 64 1.95 15.90 24.05
C ARG A 64 2.07 16.27 22.57
N ASP A 65 3.22 16.81 22.18
CA ASP A 65 3.57 17.06 20.78
C ASP A 65 3.98 15.74 20.10
N ALA A 66 2.98 14.95 19.73
CA ALA A 66 3.14 13.67 19.04
C ALA A 66 3.19 13.83 17.52
N THR A 67 2.62 14.91 17.00
CA THR A 67 2.43 15.10 15.57
C THR A 67 2.77 16.51 15.10
N SER A 68 3.25 16.58 13.86
CA SER A 68 3.37 17.81 13.06
C SER A 68 2.61 17.62 11.75
N TRP A 69 2.47 18.67 10.94
CA TRP A 69 1.71 18.62 9.71
C TRP A 69 2.37 19.44 8.60
N ILE A 70 2.03 19.10 7.35
CA ILE A 70 2.40 19.88 6.17
C ILE A 70 1.36 19.71 5.07
N VAL A 71 1.02 20.82 4.40
CA VAL A 71 0.15 20.81 3.22
C VAL A 71 0.98 20.61 1.95
N CYS A 72 0.67 19.55 1.19
CA CYS A 72 1.36 19.16 -0.02
C CYS A 72 0.39 18.56 -1.06
N ASP A 73 0.55 18.96 -2.33
CA ASP A 73 -0.09 18.28 -3.46
C ASP A 73 0.85 17.21 -4.01
N LEU A 74 0.53 15.95 -3.76
CA LEU A 74 1.36 14.82 -4.19
C LEU A 74 1.29 14.54 -5.71
N CYS A 75 0.45 15.26 -6.46
CA CYS A 75 0.56 15.26 -7.92
C CYS A 75 1.83 16.00 -8.39
N ASN A 76 2.37 16.90 -7.55
CA ASN A 76 3.62 17.63 -7.77
C ASN A 76 4.81 16.89 -7.13
N LEU A 77 5.81 16.54 -7.94
CA LEU A 77 7.02 15.85 -7.48
C LEU A 77 7.87 16.70 -6.51
N GLN A 78 7.86 18.03 -6.63
CA GLN A 78 8.61 18.87 -5.69
C GLN A 78 8.03 18.80 -4.27
N ASP A 79 6.71 18.69 -4.16
CA ASP A 79 6.05 18.55 -2.86
C ASP A 79 6.34 17.21 -2.19
N ILE A 80 6.64 16.16 -2.97
CA ILE A 80 7.08 14.86 -2.44
C ILE A 80 8.43 14.99 -1.74
N GLN A 81 9.40 15.64 -2.38
CA GLN A 81 10.70 15.91 -1.77
C GLN A 81 10.54 16.81 -0.53
N LYS A 82 9.71 17.86 -0.65
CA LYS A 82 9.46 18.84 0.40
C LYS A 82 8.98 18.21 1.71
N TYR A 83 7.99 17.30 1.70
CA TYR A 83 7.51 16.72 2.96
C TYR A 83 8.53 15.75 3.58
N LEU A 84 9.32 15.05 2.78
CA LEU A 84 10.38 14.17 3.26
C LEU A 84 11.49 14.99 3.92
N ASP A 85 11.91 16.09 3.30
CA ASP A 85 12.88 17.02 3.86
C ASP A 85 12.34 17.70 5.12
N HIS A 86 11.05 18.02 5.14
CA HIS A 86 10.40 18.60 6.31
C HIS A 86 10.44 17.64 7.51
N ALA A 87 10.19 16.34 7.32
CA ALA A 87 10.33 15.35 8.39
C ALA A 87 11.76 15.30 8.94
N ILE A 88 12.77 15.35 8.06
CA ILE A 88 14.19 15.42 8.46
C ILE A 88 14.46 16.72 9.23
N HIS A 89 13.91 17.85 8.79
CA HIS A 89 14.11 19.13 9.45
C HIS A 89 13.57 19.14 10.88
N ILE A 90 12.36 18.63 11.10
CA ILE A 90 11.68 18.70 12.41
C ILE A 90 12.07 17.56 13.36
N TYR A 91 12.37 16.36 12.83
CA TYR A 91 12.64 15.17 13.64
C TYR A 91 14.07 14.62 13.49
N GLY A 92 14.89 15.22 12.62
CA GLY A 92 16.24 14.77 12.28
C GLY A 92 16.28 13.53 11.37
N HIS A 93 15.18 12.80 11.23
CA HIS A 93 15.08 11.57 10.44
C HIS A 93 13.63 11.16 10.20
N TYR A 94 13.42 10.12 9.39
CA TYR A 94 12.19 9.33 9.36
C TYR A 94 12.53 7.84 9.28
N ASP A 95 11.66 6.99 9.82
CA ASP A 95 11.82 5.52 9.79
C ASP A 95 10.69 4.84 9.01
N ILE A 96 9.48 5.42 9.02
CA ILE A 96 8.26 4.85 8.43
C ILE A 96 7.67 5.84 7.43
N ILE A 97 7.34 5.38 6.22
CA ILE A 97 6.54 6.13 5.25
C ILE A 97 5.27 5.35 4.94
N VAL A 98 4.12 5.99 5.06
CA VAL A 98 2.83 5.42 4.69
C VAL A 98 2.25 6.20 3.52
N ASN A 99 2.34 5.60 2.34
CA ASN A 99 1.73 6.09 1.10
C ASN A 99 0.25 5.72 1.10
N ASN A 100 -0.56 6.55 1.79
CA ASN A 100 -1.99 6.31 1.96
C ASN A 100 -2.88 7.24 1.12
N ALA A 101 -2.41 8.45 0.78
CA ALA A 101 -3.16 9.37 -0.07
C ALA A 101 -3.62 8.69 -1.37
N GLY A 102 -4.88 8.94 -1.75
CA GLY A 102 -5.42 8.43 -3.00
C GLY A 102 -6.82 8.93 -3.28
N ILE A 103 -7.21 8.85 -4.54
CA ILE A 103 -8.55 9.16 -5.05
C ILE A 103 -9.11 7.93 -5.77
N ALA A 104 -10.43 7.83 -5.86
CA ALA A 104 -11.13 6.88 -6.72
C ALA A 104 -11.65 7.62 -7.96
N ASN A 105 -11.89 6.88 -9.05
CA ASN A 105 -12.58 7.47 -10.19
C ASN A 105 -14.04 7.80 -9.82
N GLU A 106 -14.51 8.95 -10.27
CA GLU A 106 -15.89 9.40 -10.07
C GLU A 106 -16.80 8.92 -11.21
N GLN A 107 -16.21 8.70 -12.39
CA GLN A 107 -16.87 8.21 -13.59
C GLN A 107 -16.07 7.07 -14.24
N SER A 108 -16.67 6.38 -15.21
CA SER A 108 -15.92 5.40 -16.02
C SER A 108 -14.92 6.14 -16.91
N LEU A 109 -13.72 5.58 -17.05
CA LEU A 109 -12.68 6.09 -17.95
C LEU A 109 -13.16 6.21 -19.40
N PHE A 110 -14.05 5.33 -19.84
CA PHE A 110 -14.52 5.28 -21.23
C PHE A 110 -15.65 6.28 -21.53
N SER A 111 -16.15 6.98 -20.52
CA SER A 111 -17.24 7.94 -20.67
C SER A 111 -16.79 9.31 -21.21
N GLN A 112 -15.49 9.65 -21.10
CA GLN A 112 -14.98 10.97 -21.50
C GLN A 112 -13.58 10.87 -22.15
N PRO A 113 -13.40 11.31 -23.42
CA PRO A 113 -12.07 11.40 -24.02
C PRO A 113 -11.23 12.54 -23.42
N GLY A 114 -9.94 12.28 -23.14
CA GLY A 114 -8.96 13.31 -22.74
C GLY A 114 -8.99 13.72 -21.26
N SER A 115 -9.31 12.80 -20.34
CA SER A 115 -9.55 13.14 -18.94
C SER A 115 -8.27 13.49 -18.16
N THR A 116 -8.21 14.72 -17.63
CA THR A 116 -7.26 15.14 -16.59
C THR A 116 -7.39 14.29 -15.31
N GLU A 117 -8.54 13.64 -15.12
CA GLU A 117 -8.78 12.68 -14.05
C GLU A 117 -7.87 11.46 -14.14
N LEU A 118 -7.61 10.92 -15.35
CA LEU A 118 -6.70 9.79 -15.54
C LEU A 118 -5.27 10.17 -15.12
N ASP A 119 -4.78 11.32 -15.58
CA ASP A 119 -3.45 11.79 -15.21
C ASP A 119 -3.33 12.02 -13.71
N ARG A 120 -4.36 12.62 -13.09
CA ARG A 120 -4.41 12.88 -11.66
C ARG A 120 -4.40 11.59 -10.83
N ILE A 121 -5.21 10.60 -11.20
CA ILE A 121 -5.28 9.33 -10.45
C ILE A 121 -4.00 8.51 -10.62
N LEU A 122 -3.39 8.50 -11.82
CA LEU A 122 -2.07 7.89 -12.03
C LEU A 122 -0.98 8.60 -11.24
N ALA A 123 -0.98 9.95 -11.25
CA ALA A 123 -0.03 10.76 -10.52
C ALA A 123 -0.10 10.49 -9.00
N LEU A 124 -1.30 10.56 -8.43
CA LEU A 124 -1.50 10.45 -6.99
C LEU A 124 -1.41 9.00 -6.49
N ASN A 125 -2.11 8.05 -7.11
CA ASN A 125 -2.24 6.70 -6.56
C ASN A 125 -1.03 5.80 -6.87
N LEU A 126 -0.22 6.12 -7.87
CA LEU A 126 0.87 5.26 -8.34
C LEU A 126 2.22 6.00 -8.40
N ARG A 127 2.31 7.09 -9.18
CA ARG A 127 3.58 7.80 -9.36
C ARG A 127 4.12 8.37 -8.04
N ALA A 128 3.26 9.00 -7.24
CA ALA A 128 3.67 9.59 -5.96
C ALA A 128 4.24 8.56 -4.96
N PRO A 129 3.57 7.40 -4.70
CA PRO A 129 4.16 6.33 -3.88
C PRO A 129 5.49 5.80 -4.40
N MET A 130 5.62 5.64 -5.73
CA MET A 130 6.87 5.19 -6.35
C MET A 130 8.00 6.20 -6.14
N GLU A 131 7.71 7.48 -6.32
CA GLU A 131 8.69 8.55 -6.15
C GLU A 131 9.10 8.72 -4.68
N ALA A 132 8.14 8.71 -3.76
CA ALA A 132 8.42 8.72 -2.32
C ALA A 132 9.33 7.56 -1.91
N THR A 133 9.07 6.36 -2.44
CA THR A 133 9.90 5.18 -2.22
C THR A 133 11.30 5.35 -2.82
N ARG A 134 11.42 5.94 -4.02
CA ARG A 134 12.72 6.22 -4.67
C ARG A 134 13.58 7.16 -3.83
N ILE A 135 13.00 8.26 -3.34
CA ILE A 135 13.70 9.24 -2.49
C ILE A 135 14.10 8.60 -1.15
N ALA A 136 13.20 7.83 -0.53
CA ALA A 136 13.49 7.10 0.70
C ALA A 136 14.67 6.12 0.52
N VAL A 137 14.73 5.39 -0.59
CA VAL A 137 15.87 4.50 -0.93
C VAL A 137 17.18 5.26 -0.94
N GLN A 138 17.21 6.46 -1.53
CA GLN A 138 18.42 7.27 -1.56
C GLN A 138 18.81 7.75 -0.15
N TYR A 139 17.84 8.23 0.63
CA TYR A 139 18.06 8.68 2.00
C TYR A 139 18.60 7.59 2.92
N PHE A 140 17.98 6.41 2.94
CA PHE A 140 18.39 5.30 3.80
C PHE A 140 19.75 4.73 3.38
N LYS A 141 20.06 4.69 2.07
CA LYS A 141 21.40 4.34 1.59
C LYS A 141 22.46 5.33 2.07
N ALA A 142 22.19 6.64 1.95
CA ALA A 142 23.13 7.68 2.32
C ALA A 142 23.40 7.75 3.83
N THR A 143 22.38 7.48 4.64
CA THR A 143 22.47 7.58 6.11
C THR A 143 22.83 6.26 6.80
N GLY A 144 22.74 5.12 6.09
CA GLY A 144 22.88 3.79 6.67
C GLY A 144 21.71 3.38 7.59
N ARG A 145 20.68 4.21 7.72
CA ARG A 145 19.48 3.90 8.50
C ARG A 145 18.63 2.87 7.77
N LYS A 146 17.88 2.07 8.55
CA LYS A 146 16.86 1.17 8.01
C LYS A 146 15.49 1.84 8.05
N GLY A 147 14.63 1.47 7.12
CA GLY A 147 13.28 2.03 7.03
C GLY A 147 12.22 1.03 6.60
N THR A 148 10.97 1.47 6.66
CA THR A 148 9.83 0.73 6.11
C THR A 148 8.88 1.66 5.36
N VAL A 149 8.39 1.18 4.23
CA VAL A 149 7.36 1.83 3.42
C VAL A 149 6.13 0.94 3.42
N LEU A 150 4.98 1.54 3.71
CA LEU A 150 3.67 0.90 3.58
C LEU A 150 2.87 1.61 2.49
N ASN A 151 2.44 0.85 1.49
CA ASN A 151 1.53 1.30 0.44
C ASN A 151 0.09 0.91 0.76
N THR A 152 -0.85 1.86 0.75
CA THR A 152 -2.29 1.54 0.80
C THR A 152 -2.78 1.20 -0.61
N ALA A 153 -2.80 -0.10 -0.93
CA ALA A 153 -3.35 -0.63 -2.16
C ALA A 153 -4.89 -0.80 -2.05
N SER A 154 -5.45 -1.82 -2.70
CA SER A 154 -6.87 -2.15 -2.64
C SER A 154 -7.08 -3.57 -3.16
N VAL A 155 -8.14 -4.25 -2.72
CA VAL A 155 -8.60 -5.47 -3.41
C VAL A 155 -9.00 -5.22 -4.85
N GLY A 156 -9.35 -3.98 -5.23
CA GLY A 156 -9.55 -3.62 -6.64
C GLY A 156 -8.29 -3.70 -7.50
N GLY A 157 -7.11 -3.88 -6.89
CA GLY A 157 -5.86 -4.22 -7.57
C GLY A 157 -5.53 -5.72 -7.59
N LEU A 158 -6.31 -6.54 -6.88
CA LEU A 158 -6.17 -8.01 -6.84
C LEU A 158 -7.28 -8.71 -7.64
N LEU A 159 -8.45 -8.08 -7.70
CA LEU A 159 -9.65 -8.57 -8.36
C LEU A 159 -10.16 -7.49 -9.32
N PRO A 160 -10.50 -7.84 -10.57
CA PRO A 160 -11.04 -6.86 -11.51
C PRO A 160 -12.42 -6.39 -11.04
N ILE A 161 -12.57 -5.08 -10.85
CA ILE A 161 -13.84 -4.42 -10.52
C ILE A 161 -14.16 -3.45 -11.66
N SER A 162 -15.09 -3.83 -12.54
CA SER A 162 -15.33 -3.16 -13.83
C SER A 162 -15.83 -1.71 -13.75
N ILE A 163 -16.13 -1.20 -12.55
CA ILE A 163 -16.55 0.19 -12.31
C ILE A 163 -15.40 1.08 -11.81
N MET A 164 -14.18 0.53 -11.71
CA MET A 164 -13.01 1.17 -11.10
C MET A 164 -11.78 1.02 -12.03
N GLU A 165 -11.89 1.37 -13.31
CA GLU A 165 -10.88 1.01 -14.31
C GLU A 165 -9.53 1.67 -14.02
N SER A 166 -9.52 3.00 -13.89
CA SER A 166 -8.29 3.75 -13.58
C SER A 166 -7.82 3.46 -12.15
N TYR A 167 -8.75 3.42 -11.18
CA TYR A 167 -8.40 3.14 -9.79
C TYR A 167 -7.80 1.75 -9.61
N GLY A 168 -8.48 0.70 -10.08
CA GLY A 168 -8.02 -0.68 -10.02
C GLY A 168 -6.67 -0.86 -10.73
N THR A 169 -6.48 -0.23 -11.88
CA THR A 169 -5.19 -0.23 -12.61
C THR A 169 -4.08 0.37 -11.74
N THR A 170 -4.29 1.54 -11.12
CA THR A 170 -3.28 2.14 -10.23
C THR A 170 -2.95 1.26 -9.03
N LYS A 171 -3.96 0.62 -8.43
CA LYS A 171 -3.77 -0.23 -7.25
C LYS A 171 -3.13 -1.58 -7.58
N ALA A 172 -3.41 -2.15 -8.76
CA ALA A 172 -2.69 -3.31 -9.28
C ALA A 172 -1.22 -2.98 -9.54
N GLY A 173 -0.95 -1.84 -10.19
CA GLY A 173 0.42 -1.34 -10.40
C GLY A 173 1.18 -1.12 -9.09
N LEU A 174 0.51 -0.61 -8.05
CA LEU A 174 1.11 -0.37 -6.73
C LEU A 174 1.44 -1.69 -5.99
N ILE A 175 0.59 -2.71 -6.12
CA ILE A 175 0.86 -4.06 -5.58
C ILE A 175 2.07 -4.68 -6.29
N PHE A 176 2.12 -4.57 -7.62
CA PHE A 176 3.24 -5.08 -8.40
C PHE A 176 4.54 -4.35 -8.04
N PHE A 177 4.51 -3.02 -7.97
CA PHE A 177 5.65 -2.20 -7.53
C PHE A 177 6.14 -2.60 -6.13
N THR A 178 5.22 -2.80 -5.19
CA THR A 178 5.56 -3.28 -3.85
C THR A 178 6.34 -4.60 -3.89
N ALA A 179 5.89 -5.56 -4.69
CA ALA A 179 6.56 -6.84 -4.83
C ALA A 179 7.96 -6.74 -5.45
N THR A 180 8.15 -5.86 -6.45
CA THR A 180 9.48 -5.66 -7.06
C THR A 180 10.48 -4.98 -6.13
N CYS A 181 10.00 -4.27 -5.10
CA CYS A 181 10.83 -3.67 -4.06
C CYS A 181 11.39 -4.67 -3.02
N LYS A 182 11.07 -5.97 -3.10
CA LYS A 182 11.56 -6.99 -2.14
C LYS A 182 13.07 -7.00 -1.97
N SER A 183 13.82 -6.73 -3.04
CA SER A 183 15.29 -6.71 -3.06
C SER A 183 15.91 -5.55 -2.27
N LEU A 184 15.11 -4.58 -1.81
CA LEU A 184 15.57 -3.47 -0.97
C LEU A 184 15.80 -3.90 0.49
N ALA A 185 15.23 -5.03 0.92
CA ALA A 185 15.46 -5.56 2.25
C ALA A 185 16.90 -6.11 2.38
N PRO A 186 17.55 -5.98 3.56
CA PRO A 186 17.00 -5.48 4.82
C PRO A 186 17.16 -3.97 5.03
N LEU A 187 17.66 -3.22 4.03
CA LEU A 187 17.83 -1.77 4.17
C LEU A 187 16.46 -1.09 4.28
N ILE A 188 15.53 -1.43 3.39
CA ILE A 188 14.15 -0.95 3.42
C ILE A 188 13.20 -2.10 3.18
N ARG A 189 12.17 -2.21 4.00
CA ARG A 189 11.01 -3.09 3.74
C ARG A 189 9.94 -2.27 3.03
N VAL A 190 9.42 -2.76 1.90
CA VAL A 190 8.29 -2.13 1.20
C VAL A 190 7.17 -3.16 1.15
N ASN A 191 6.03 -2.84 1.75
CA ASN A 191 4.88 -3.73 1.85
C ASN A 191 3.60 -2.98 1.49
N ALA A 192 2.50 -3.71 1.26
CA ALA A 192 1.21 -3.13 0.97
C ALA A 192 0.10 -3.72 1.86
N VAL A 193 -0.96 -2.94 2.06
CA VAL A 193 -2.26 -3.45 2.51
C VAL A 193 -3.28 -3.31 1.38
N ALA A 194 -4.08 -4.35 1.15
CA ALA A 194 -5.14 -4.36 0.13
C ALA A 194 -6.50 -4.53 0.83
N PRO A 195 -7.12 -3.43 1.31
CA PRO A 195 -8.41 -3.49 1.97
C PRO A 195 -9.57 -3.67 0.98
N TYR A 196 -10.61 -4.38 1.44
CA TYR A 196 -11.97 -4.27 0.90
C TYR A 196 -12.56 -2.87 1.16
N PHE A 197 -13.79 -2.63 0.71
CA PHE A 197 -14.51 -1.37 0.90
C PHE A 197 -14.62 -1.00 2.39
N ALA A 198 -13.75 -0.11 2.87
CA ALA A 198 -13.74 0.37 4.23
C ALA A 198 -14.59 1.63 4.38
N ASP A 199 -15.29 1.76 5.51
CA ASP A 199 -16.17 2.89 5.80
C ASP A 199 -15.36 4.18 6.01
N THR A 200 -15.12 4.87 4.90
CA THR A 200 -14.27 6.06 4.79
C THR A 200 -14.93 7.04 3.82
N PRO A 201 -14.63 8.34 3.89
CA PRO A 201 -15.21 9.32 2.95
C PRO A 201 -15.01 8.94 1.47
N LEU A 202 -13.85 8.36 1.11
CA LEU A 202 -13.54 7.93 -0.25
C LEU A 202 -14.50 6.84 -0.77
N VAL A 203 -15.02 5.99 0.12
CA VAL A 203 -15.91 4.86 -0.21
C VAL A 203 -17.38 5.23 0.01
N ALA A 204 -17.69 5.85 1.15
CA ALA A 204 -19.04 6.24 1.54
C ALA A 204 -19.67 7.27 0.59
N ASN A 205 -18.87 8.21 0.08
CA ASN A 205 -19.36 9.27 -0.80
C ASN A 205 -19.28 8.92 -2.30
N ASN A 206 -18.66 7.79 -2.66
CA ASN A 206 -18.51 7.39 -4.07
C ASN A 206 -19.74 6.62 -4.55
N ARG A 207 -20.54 7.24 -5.42
CA ARG A 207 -21.80 6.67 -5.94
C ARG A 207 -21.60 5.34 -6.69
N LEU A 208 -20.50 5.20 -7.43
CA LEU A 208 -20.19 3.94 -8.14
C LEU A 208 -19.99 2.81 -7.13
N VAL A 209 -19.19 3.06 -6.08
CA VAL A 209 -18.96 2.08 -5.02
C VAL A 209 -20.26 1.72 -4.29
N GLN A 210 -21.07 2.72 -3.92
CA GLN A 210 -22.35 2.50 -3.24
C GLN A 210 -23.38 1.73 -4.10
N SER A 211 -23.22 1.76 -5.42
CA SER A 211 -24.05 0.97 -6.34
C SER A 211 -23.55 -0.47 -6.54
N TYR A 212 -22.32 -0.78 -6.11
CA TYR A 212 -21.71 -2.09 -6.35
C TYR A 212 -22.46 -3.19 -5.59
N PRO A 213 -22.85 -4.32 -6.24
CA PRO A 213 -23.70 -5.33 -5.62
C PRO A 213 -23.18 -5.87 -4.30
N LEU A 214 -21.86 -6.10 -4.20
CA LEU A 214 -21.25 -6.60 -2.97
C LEU A 214 -21.40 -5.61 -1.82
N VAL A 215 -21.15 -4.31 -2.06
CA VAL A 215 -21.30 -3.26 -1.04
C VAL A 215 -22.74 -3.19 -0.53
N ARG A 216 -23.72 -3.30 -1.44
CA ARG A 216 -25.15 -3.34 -1.07
C ARG A 216 -25.54 -4.56 -0.24
N GLN A 217 -24.88 -5.70 -0.47
CA GLN A 217 -25.21 -6.96 0.20
C GLN A 217 -24.52 -7.10 1.57
N VAL A 218 -23.23 -6.75 1.67
CA VAL A 218 -22.43 -7.02 2.88
C VAL A 218 -22.03 -5.76 3.66
N GLY A 219 -22.32 -4.57 3.15
CA GLY A 219 -21.99 -3.30 3.77
C GLY A 219 -20.49 -2.95 3.70
N LEU A 220 -20.11 -1.95 4.49
CA LEU A 220 -18.74 -1.44 4.57
C LEU A 220 -17.97 -2.06 5.74
N MET A 221 -16.66 -2.25 5.53
CA MET A 221 -15.74 -2.76 6.53
C MET A 221 -15.36 -1.65 7.52
N LEU A 222 -15.31 -1.98 8.81
CA LEU A 222 -14.81 -1.06 9.83
C LEU A 222 -13.33 -0.68 9.55
N PRO A 223 -13.00 0.63 9.49
CA PRO A 223 -11.63 1.11 9.29
C PRO A 223 -10.61 0.50 10.25
N GLU A 224 -11.00 0.26 11.51
CA GLU A 224 -10.14 -0.31 12.55
C GLU A 224 -9.55 -1.68 12.16
N LYS A 225 -10.25 -2.46 11.33
CA LYS A 225 -9.70 -3.72 10.80
C LYS A 225 -8.52 -3.47 9.86
N VAL A 226 -8.63 -2.44 9.02
CA VAL A 226 -7.55 -2.03 8.11
C VAL A 226 -6.39 -1.46 8.91
N ILE A 227 -6.66 -0.62 9.92
CA ILE A 227 -5.61 -0.02 10.77
C ILE A 227 -4.79 -1.11 11.49
N LYS A 228 -5.43 -2.16 12.02
CA LYS A 228 -4.70 -3.29 12.61
C LYS A 228 -3.80 -4.00 11.61
N ALA A 229 -4.22 -4.13 10.35
CA ALA A 229 -3.40 -4.71 9.29
C ALA A 229 -2.25 -3.78 8.89
N MET A 230 -2.47 -2.46 8.87
CA MET A 230 -1.43 -1.45 8.61
C MET A 230 -0.35 -1.48 9.70
N VAL A 231 -0.75 -1.51 10.98
CA VAL A 231 0.16 -1.63 12.13
C VAL A 231 0.99 -2.91 12.02
N LYS A 232 0.35 -4.04 11.67
CA LYS A 232 1.08 -5.29 11.37
C LYS A 232 2.06 -5.11 10.21
N ALA A 233 1.64 -4.54 9.09
CA ALA A 233 2.49 -4.38 7.91
C ALA A 233 3.74 -3.52 8.18
N ILE A 234 3.61 -2.53 9.07
CA ILE A 234 4.70 -1.68 9.53
C ILE A 234 5.62 -2.45 10.49
N GLY A 235 5.05 -3.07 11.53
CA GLY A 235 5.82 -3.65 12.64
C GLY A 235 6.35 -5.08 12.42
N ASP A 236 5.79 -5.85 11.49
CA ASP A 236 6.24 -7.22 11.20
C ASP A 236 7.51 -7.20 10.33
N GLU A 237 8.66 -7.38 10.97
CA GLU A 237 9.97 -7.37 10.31
C GLU A 237 10.18 -8.53 9.33
N SER A 238 9.32 -9.55 9.36
CA SER A 238 9.37 -10.68 8.40
C SER A 238 8.76 -10.35 7.03
N LEU A 239 8.11 -9.20 6.88
CA LEU A 239 7.47 -8.78 5.64
C LEU A 239 8.42 -7.96 4.77
N ALA A 240 8.58 -8.38 3.52
CA ALA A 240 9.32 -7.63 2.50
C ALA A 240 8.80 -7.95 1.10
N GLY A 241 8.19 -6.95 0.46
CA GLY A 241 7.52 -7.09 -0.83
C GLY A 241 6.19 -7.83 -0.74
N ASP A 242 5.59 -7.92 0.44
CA ASP A 242 4.35 -8.64 0.67
C ASP A 242 3.12 -7.72 0.67
N THR A 243 1.97 -8.27 0.32
CA THR A 243 0.67 -7.58 0.41
C THR A 243 -0.23 -8.25 1.43
N LEU A 244 -0.78 -7.49 2.38
CA LEU A 244 -1.78 -8.00 3.32
C LEU A 244 -3.18 -7.69 2.80
N MET A 245 -3.91 -8.70 2.32
CA MET A 245 -5.31 -8.56 1.93
C MET A 245 -6.20 -8.51 3.18
N VAL A 246 -7.08 -7.52 3.26
CA VAL A 246 -7.98 -7.32 4.41
C VAL A 246 -9.43 -7.48 3.95
N ALA A 247 -9.99 -8.66 4.20
CA ALA A 247 -11.34 -9.04 3.78
C ALA A 247 -12.38 -8.96 4.91
N MET A 248 -13.66 -8.94 4.52
CA MET A 248 -14.78 -8.97 5.45
C MET A 248 -14.78 -10.28 6.26
N GLY A 249 -14.85 -10.18 7.58
CA GLY A 249 -14.97 -11.34 8.48
C GLY A 249 -13.71 -12.20 8.67
N ALA A 250 -12.64 -12.00 7.90
CA ALA A 250 -11.42 -12.80 7.97
C ALA A 250 -10.25 -12.06 8.65
N LYS A 251 -9.26 -12.83 9.14
CA LYS A 251 -7.95 -12.28 9.52
C LYS A 251 -7.22 -11.79 8.26
N PRO A 252 -6.36 -10.75 8.34
CA PRO A 252 -5.57 -10.31 7.20
C PRO A 252 -4.74 -11.47 6.63
N GLU A 253 -4.86 -11.68 5.34
CA GLU A 253 -4.17 -12.75 4.61
C GLU A 253 -2.88 -12.19 4.01
N ARG A 254 -1.74 -12.82 4.30
CA ARG A 254 -0.46 -12.46 3.68
C ARG A 254 -0.40 -13.08 2.29
N LEU A 255 -0.31 -12.24 1.28
CA LEU A 255 -0.10 -12.63 -0.10
C LEU A 255 1.34 -12.29 -0.49
N THR A 256 2.09 -13.33 -0.87
CA THR A 256 3.31 -13.13 -1.65
C THR A 256 2.95 -12.75 -3.08
N PHE A 257 3.94 -12.33 -3.86
CA PHE A 257 3.74 -12.04 -5.29
C PHE A 257 3.12 -13.21 -6.08
N TYR A 258 3.50 -14.45 -5.76
CA TYR A 258 2.96 -15.63 -6.45
C TYR A 258 1.50 -15.90 -6.05
N ASP A 259 1.13 -15.59 -4.80
CA ASP A 259 -0.24 -15.72 -4.33
C ASP A 259 -1.16 -14.70 -5.03
N SER A 260 -0.67 -13.47 -5.24
CA SER A 260 -1.46 -12.43 -5.93
C SER A 260 -1.69 -12.74 -7.42
N ILE A 261 -0.71 -13.37 -8.11
CA ILE A 261 -0.90 -13.89 -9.47
C ILE A 261 -1.92 -15.04 -9.48
N SER A 262 -1.82 -15.96 -8.52
CA SER A 262 -2.72 -17.12 -8.44
C SER A 262 -4.17 -16.71 -8.21
N LEU A 263 -4.42 -15.66 -7.42
CA LEU A 263 -5.75 -15.06 -7.24
C LEU A 263 -6.31 -14.47 -8.53
N HIS A 264 -5.48 -13.79 -9.34
CA HIS A 264 -5.91 -13.32 -10.65
C HIS A 264 -6.36 -14.51 -11.51
N VAL A 265 -5.51 -15.54 -11.66
CA VAL A 265 -5.86 -16.72 -12.47
C VAL A 265 -7.13 -17.41 -11.97
N THR A 266 -7.32 -17.55 -10.66
CA THR A 266 -8.47 -18.24 -10.07
C THR A 266 -9.78 -17.42 -10.23
N SER A 267 -9.72 -16.10 -10.08
CA SER A 267 -10.90 -15.23 -10.27
C SER A 267 -11.46 -15.30 -11.71
N TYR A 268 -10.58 -15.46 -12.71
CA TYR A 268 -10.97 -15.69 -14.11
C TYR A 268 -11.60 -17.07 -14.34
N ILE A 269 -11.24 -18.08 -13.54
CA ILE A 269 -11.80 -19.43 -13.62
C ILE A 269 -13.22 -19.47 -13.01
N VAL A 270 -13.42 -18.81 -11.86
CA VAL A 270 -14.69 -18.84 -11.11
C VAL A 270 -15.77 -17.98 -11.77
N SER A 271 -15.40 -16.93 -12.52
CA SER A 271 -16.35 -16.08 -13.27
C SER A 271 -16.95 -16.73 -14.54
N GLY A 272 -16.65 -18.01 -14.80
CA GLY A 272 -17.35 -18.81 -15.82
C GLY A 272 -16.94 -18.55 -17.28
N THR A 273 -16.02 -17.62 -17.55
CA THR A 273 -15.70 -17.22 -18.93
C THR A 273 -14.82 -18.25 -19.67
N VAL A 274 -14.20 -19.22 -19.00
CA VAL A 274 -13.26 -20.09 -19.71
C VAL A 274 -13.16 -21.53 -19.20
N ASN A 275 -14.19 -22.34 -19.43
CA ASN A 275 -14.11 -23.78 -19.15
C ASN A 275 -13.24 -24.58 -20.15
N ARG A 276 -12.70 -23.95 -21.22
CA ARG A 276 -11.81 -24.61 -22.21
C ARG A 276 -10.36 -24.13 -22.23
N TYR A 277 -10.04 -22.92 -21.77
CA TYR A 277 -8.65 -22.44 -21.66
C TYR A 277 -8.10 -22.45 -20.23
N ALA A 278 -8.89 -22.69 -19.18
CA ALA A 278 -8.37 -22.82 -17.81
C ALA A 278 -7.32 -23.94 -17.70
N THR A 279 -7.58 -25.08 -18.35
CA THR A 279 -6.64 -26.21 -18.46
C THR A 279 -5.44 -25.88 -19.36
N ALA A 280 -5.63 -25.04 -20.39
CA ALA A 280 -4.56 -24.62 -21.30
C ALA A 280 -3.64 -23.56 -20.69
N LEU A 281 -4.18 -22.62 -19.92
CA LEU A 281 -3.44 -21.58 -19.20
C LEU A 281 -2.75 -22.13 -17.95
N SER A 282 -3.42 -22.99 -17.17
CA SER A 282 -2.74 -23.67 -16.05
C SER A 282 -1.60 -24.55 -16.55
N SER A 283 -1.80 -25.28 -17.65
CA SER A 283 -0.72 -26.06 -18.26
C SER A 283 0.34 -25.20 -18.96
N TYR A 284 -0.01 -24.04 -19.52
CA TYR A 284 0.96 -23.10 -20.10
C TYR A 284 1.82 -22.44 -19.03
N PHE A 285 1.21 -21.95 -17.94
CA PHE A 285 1.94 -21.40 -16.80
C PHE A 285 2.75 -22.47 -16.07
N ALA A 286 2.22 -23.69 -15.89
CA ALA A 286 2.99 -24.80 -15.34
C ALA A 286 4.19 -25.15 -16.25
N ARG A 287 4.00 -25.24 -17.57
CA ARG A 287 5.11 -25.48 -18.52
C ARG A 287 6.10 -24.32 -18.58
N ALA A 288 5.64 -23.08 -18.49
CA ALA A 288 6.51 -21.90 -18.47
C ALA A 288 7.31 -21.84 -17.17
N LEU A 289 6.69 -22.14 -16.03
CA LEU A 289 7.35 -22.22 -14.74
C LEU A 289 8.33 -23.39 -14.69
N ASP A 290 7.98 -24.57 -15.20
CA ASP A 290 8.87 -25.72 -15.32
C ASP A 290 10.05 -25.45 -16.28
N SER A 291 9.81 -24.70 -17.37
CA SER A 291 10.86 -24.28 -18.29
C SER A 291 11.83 -23.29 -17.64
N ILE A 292 11.30 -22.30 -16.92
CA ILE A 292 12.10 -21.32 -16.16
C ILE A 292 12.88 -21.99 -15.03
N LEU A 293 12.23 -22.85 -14.25
CA LEU A 293 12.87 -23.61 -13.17
C LEU A 293 13.87 -24.63 -13.71
N GLY A 294 13.59 -25.24 -14.87
CA GLY A 294 14.51 -26.11 -15.59
C GLY A 294 15.73 -25.37 -16.10
N TYR A 295 15.59 -24.10 -16.50
CA TYR A 295 16.70 -23.24 -16.90
C TYR A 295 17.56 -22.81 -15.70
N ILE A 296 16.94 -22.52 -14.56
CA ILE A 296 17.62 -22.16 -13.30
C ILE A 296 18.35 -23.37 -12.69
N ARG A 297 17.85 -24.59 -12.90
CA ARG A 297 18.44 -25.84 -12.38
C ARG A 297 19.54 -26.43 -13.26
N LYS A 298 19.83 -25.86 -14.45
CA LYS A 298 20.98 -26.31 -15.23
C LYS A 298 22.27 -25.95 -14.48
N PRO A 299 23.16 -26.92 -14.20
CA PRO A 299 24.47 -26.62 -13.65
C PRO A 299 25.18 -25.62 -14.57
N VAL A 300 25.75 -24.57 -13.99
CA VAL A 300 26.69 -23.70 -14.71
C VAL A 300 27.79 -24.60 -15.28
N PRO A 301 28.08 -24.58 -16.58
CA PRO A 301 29.17 -25.37 -17.13
C PRO A 301 30.46 -24.96 -16.40
N HIS A 302 31.08 -25.90 -15.69
CA HIS A 302 32.43 -25.71 -15.19
C HIS A 302 33.30 -25.35 -16.39
N ARG A 303 33.82 -24.11 -16.42
CA ARG A 303 34.96 -23.78 -17.27
C ARG A 303 36.10 -24.70 -16.85
N GLN A 304 36.31 -25.78 -17.60
CA GLN A 304 37.57 -26.48 -17.54
C GLN A 304 38.64 -25.51 -18.02
N ASN A 305 39.58 -25.21 -17.13
CA ASN A 305 40.84 -24.57 -17.48
C ASN A 305 41.48 -25.36 -18.63
N GLN A 306 41.51 -24.76 -19.82
CA GLN A 306 42.46 -25.18 -20.84
C GLN A 306 43.81 -24.52 -20.51
N ARG A 307 44.83 -25.36 -20.46
CA ARG A 307 46.24 -25.00 -20.37
C ARG A 307 46.67 -24.20 -21.59
#